data_AF-A0A3P0X6J1-F1
#
_entry.id   AF-A0A3P0X6J1-F1
#
_cell.length_a   1.000
_cell.length_b   1.000
_cell.length_c   1.000
_cell.angle_alpha   90.00
_cell.angle_beta   90.00
_cell.angle_gamma   90.00
#
_symmetry.space_group_name_H-M   'P 1'
#
loop_
_entity.id
_entity.type
_entity.pdbx_description
1 polymer ?
#
loop_
_entity_poly.entity_id
_entity_poly.type
_entity_poly.pdbx_seq_one_letter_code
_entity_poly.pdbx_strand_id
1 'polypeptide(L)'
;MKVNKSLVALFLVTLLASASPLLSAQQPDPASLLIGPGDELHILVFQKPELEQHVRVTNAGTIPALLAGTVSVQGLTPGEAASLIETRLLTGGFLLHPHVTVAVDQFATQSIFVLGQVHTPMALASPVPRTVPEVLAQAGGLTEVASSRITIQRHAGGALLTYQNTNDAEKALNQNILVYPGDTVFVARAALVYVLGDVDKPGAYAMTDNHGTLTALEALTFAGGAHPTASPAHTTLVRKTADGQHSTTLISLDAMRKGKEPDIPLESDDILYVPFSNWRNVAVGLPGILAQAGSAAIYAVH
;
A
#
# COMPACT_ATOMS: atom_id res chain seq x y z
N MET A 1 -74.89 -37.26 25.68
CA MET A 1 -73.68 -36.47 26.00
C MET A 1 -72.86 -36.30 24.74
N LYS A 2 -72.34 -35.09 24.51
CA LYS A 2 -71.87 -34.56 23.23
C LYS A 2 -70.65 -35.30 22.65
N VAL A 3 -70.62 -35.32 21.32
CA VAL A 3 -69.57 -35.76 20.38
C VAL A 3 -68.23 -35.08 20.69
N ASN A 4 -67.10 -35.77 20.50
CA ASN A 4 -65.90 -35.15 19.95
C ASN A 4 -65.06 -36.16 19.15
N LYS A 5 -65.05 -35.93 17.83
CA LYS A 5 -64.17 -36.52 16.82
C LYS A 5 -63.02 -35.54 16.55
N SER A 6 -61.85 -36.08 16.22
CA SER A 6 -60.74 -35.45 15.47
C SER A 6 -60.12 -34.17 16.02
N LEU A 7 -58.80 -34.13 16.16
CA LEU A 7 -57.90 -33.73 15.07
C LEU A 7 -56.47 -33.58 15.63
N VAL A 8 -55.58 -34.45 15.17
CA VAL A 8 -54.12 -34.28 15.28
C VAL A 8 -53.73 -33.10 14.39
N ALA A 9 -53.27 -32.00 14.99
CA ALA A 9 -52.72 -30.85 14.25
C ALA A 9 -51.20 -30.84 14.43
N LEU A 10 -50.53 -31.37 13.41
CA LEU A 10 -49.09 -31.38 13.18
C LEU A 10 -48.59 -29.94 12.95
N PHE A 11 -47.79 -29.40 13.86
CA PHE A 11 -47.14 -28.09 13.73
C PHE A 11 -45.98 -28.19 12.72
N LEU A 12 -46.29 -27.96 11.44
CA LEU A 12 -45.28 -27.78 10.39
C LEU A 12 -44.83 -26.30 10.44
N VAL A 13 -43.71 -26.03 11.10
CA VAL A 13 -43.05 -24.71 11.05
C VAL A 13 -42.47 -24.54 9.65
N THR A 14 -43.21 -23.86 8.78
CA THR A 14 -42.75 -23.41 7.47
C THR A 14 -41.78 -22.24 7.65
N LEU A 15 -40.50 -22.54 7.47
CA LEU A 15 -39.40 -21.59 7.39
C LEU A 15 -39.56 -20.74 6.11
N LEU A 16 -40.22 -19.59 6.19
CA LEU A 16 -40.13 -18.57 5.14
C LEU A 16 -38.78 -17.86 5.27
N ALA A 17 -37.79 -18.35 4.53
CA ALA A 17 -36.54 -17.64 4.30
C ALA A 17 -36.81 -16.42 3.42
N SER A 18 -36.83 -15.24 4.02
CA SER A 18 -36.77 -13.96 3.32
C SER A 18 -35.40 -13.84 2.63
N ALA A 19 -35.31 -14.29 1.39
CA ALA A 19 -34.16 -14.04 0.54
C ALA A 19 -34.17 -12.54 0.16
N SER A 20 -33.51 -11.72 0.98
CA SER A 20 -33.09 -10.39 0.54
C SER A 20 -32.21 -10.58 -0.69
N PRO A 21 -32.50 -9.95 -1.83
CA PRO A 21 -31.53 -9.93 -2.91
C PRO A 21 -30.32 -9.18 -2.36
N LEU A 22 -29.22 -9.91 -2.17
CA LEU A 22 -27.92 -9.30 -2.02
C LEU A 22 -27.76 -8.46 -3.28
N LEU A 23 -27.88 -7.16 -3.12
CA LEU A 23 -27.49 -6.19 -4.13
C LEU A 23 -26.00 -6.45 -4.33
N SER A 24 -25.70 -7.30 -5.31
CA SER A 24 -24.34 -7.49 -5.78
C SER A 24 -23.89 -6.10 -6.19
N ALA A 25 -23.05 -5.48 -5.36
CA ALA A 25 -22.24 -4.37 -5.80
C ALA A 25 -21.39 -4.97 -6.91
N GLN A 26 -21.88 -4.84 -8.15
CA GLN A 26 -21.19 -5.25 -9.35
C GLN A 26 -19.83 -4.57 -9.26
N GLN A 27 -18.80 -5.32 -8.88
CA GLN A 27 -17.43 -4.87 -9.05
C GLN A 27 -17.33 -4.46 -10.52
N PRO A 28 -16.84 -3.24 -10.82
CA PRO A 28 -16.71 -2.82 -12.21
C PRO A 28 -15.93 -3.91 -12.95
N ASP A 29 -16.50 -4.34 -14.08
CA ASP A 29 -16.00 -5.43 -14.91
C ASP A 29 -14.48 -5.30 -15.09
N PRO A 30 -13.66 -6.31 -14.75
CA PRO A 30 -12.21 -6.12 -14.59
C PRO A 30 -11.41 -5.79 -15.84
N ALA A 31 -12.01 -5.65 -17.03
CA ALA A 31 -11.27 -5.96 -18.26
C ALA A 31 -11.64 -5.19 -19.54
N SER A 32 -12.14 -3.95 -19.46
CA SER A 32 -12.07 -3.05 -20.61
C SER A 32 -10.81 -2.19 -20.52
N LEU A 33 -9.67 -2.83 -20.81
CA LEU A 33 -8.38 -2.15 -20.86
C LEU A 33 -8.44 -1.03 -21.90
N LEU A 34 -8.45 0.21 -21.44
CA LEU A 34 -8.61 1.37 -22.33
C LEU A 34 -7.28 1.74 -22.96
N ILE A 35 -7.33 2.10 -24.23
CA ILE A 35 -6.17 2.57 -24.99
C ILE A 35 -5.78 3.97 -24.50
N GLY A 36 -4.51 4.12 -24.14
CA GLY A 36 -3.90 5.36 -23.66
C GLY A 36 -2.85 5.94 -24.61
N PRO A 37 -2.49 7.23 -24.46
CA PRO A 37 -1.39 7.83 -25.19
C PRO A 37 -0.06 7.12 -24.92
N GLY A 38 0.66 6.78 -25.98
CA GLY A 38 1.95 6.10 -25.92
C GLY A 38 1.87 4.58 -26.05
N ASP A 39 0.69 3.97 -25.96
CA ASP A 39 0.49 2.53 -26.23
C ASP A 39 0.84 2.18 -27.68
N GLU A 40 1.29 0.95 -27.92
CA GLU A 40 1.59 0.41 -29.25
C GLU A 40 0.52 -0.60 -29.65
N LEU A 41 -0.16 -0.32 -30.76
CA LEU A 41 -1.26 -1.12 -31.28
C LEU A 41 -0.81 -1.90 -32.52
N HIS A 42 -1.18 -3.17 -32.56
CA HIS A 42 -1.09 -4.02 -33.75
C HIS A 42 -2.44 -4.07 -34.43
N ILE A 43 -2.50 -3.56 -35.66
CA ILE A 43 -3.72 -3.51 -36.45
C ILE A 43 -3.62 -4.54 -37.55
N LEU A 44 -4.55 -5.49 -37.54
CA LEU A 44 -4.66 -6.58 -38.51
C LEU A 44 -5.96 -6.42 -39.30
N VAL A 45 -5.85 -6.40 -40.63
CA VAL A 45 -7.03 -6.42 -41.51
C VAL A 45 -7.13 -7.79 -42.16
N PHE A 46 -8.26 -8.47 -41.97
CA PHE A 46 -8.46 -9.83 -42.45
C PHE A 46 -8.26 -9.92 -43.98
N GLN A 47 -7.50 -10.92 -44.42
CA GLN A 47 -7.12 -11.14 -45.83
C GLN A 47 -6.39 -9.97 -46.49
N LYS A 48 -5.86 -9.04 -45.69
CA LYS A 48 -5.18 -7.82 -46.14
C LYS A 48 -3.90 -7.56 -45.35
N PRO A 49 -2.89 -8.45 -45.46
CA PRO A 49 -1.61 -8.27 -44.78
C PRO A 49 -0.88 -6.99 -45.24
N GLU A 50 -1.21 -6.45 -46.42
CA GLU A 50 -0.68 -5.16 -46.88
C GLU A 50 -1.13 -3.94 -46.05
N LEU A 51 -2.14 -4.11 -45.21
CA LEU A 51 -2.65 -3.08 -44.29
C LEU A 51 -2.27 -3.34 -42.83
N GLU A 52 -1.47 -4.38 -42.57
CA GLU A 52 -0.96 -4.68 -41.25
C GLU A 52 0.04 -3.63 -40.81
N GLN A 53 -0.12 -3.11 -39.59
CA GLN A 53 0.78 -2.09 -39.05
C GLN A 53 0.87 -2.13 -37.53
N HIS A 54 2.06 -1.77 -37.02
CA HIS A 54 2.31 -1.46 -35.62
C HIS A 54 2.36 0.06 -35.48
N VAL A 55 1.46 0.63 -34.70
CA VAL A 55 1.34 2.08 -34.55
C VAL A 55 1.28 2.50 -33.11
N ARG A 56 1.99 3.57 -32.79
CA ARG A 56 1.99 4.16 -31.46
C ARG A 56 0.90 5.24 -31.34
N VAL A 57 0.15 5.20 -30.26
CA VAL A 57 -0.85 6.23 -29.94
C VAL A 57 -0.13 7.53 -29.61
N THR A 58 -0.48 8.60 -30.33
CA THR A 58 0.10 9.92 -30.11
C THR A 58 -0.39 10.54 -28.80
N ASN A 59 0.28 11.61 -28.32
CA ASN A 59 -0.14 12.37 -27.14
C ASN A 59 -1.55 12.99 -27.28
N ALA A 60 -2.03 13.17 -28.52
CA ALA A 60 -3.37 13.63 -28.82
C ALA A 60 -4.42 12.49 -28.78
N GLY A 61 -4.02 11.26 -28.43
CA GLY A 61 -4.94 10.11 -28.34
C GLY A 61 -5.33 9.50 -29.69
N THR A 62 -4.58 9.81 -30.75
CA THR A 62 -4.88 9.37 -32.12
C THR A 62 -3.79 8.46 -32.69
N ILE A 63 -4.18 7.63 -33.65
CA ILE A 63 -3.28 6.77 -34.43
C ILE A 63 -3.41 7.05 -35.93
N PRO A 64 -2.31 7.00 -36.69
CA PRO A 64 -2.38 6.96 -38.15
C PRO A 64 -2.79 5.56 -38.60
N ALA A 65 -3.95 5.42 -39.23
CA ALA A 65 -4.44 4.18 -39.82
C ALA A 65 -4.32 4.20 -41.35
N LEU A 66 -3.66 3.20 -41.94
CA LEU A 66 -3.58 3.07 -43.41
C LEU A 66 -4.99 3.07 -44.02
N LEU A 67 -5.20 3.91 -45.04
CA LEU A 67 -6.48 4.17 -45.73
C LEU A 67 -7.58 4.82 -44.87
N ALA A 68 -7.65 4.56 -43.56
CA ALA A 68 -8.63 5.15 -42.65
C ALA A 68 -8.24 6.55 -42.12
N GLY A 69 -7.00 6.99 -42.36
CA GLY A 69 -6.49 8.29 -41.91
C GLY A 69 -6.23 8.33 -40.41
N THR A 70 -6.28 9.52 -39.81
CA THR A 70 -6.07 9.68 -38.36
C THR A 70 -7.33 9.29 -37.59
N VAL A 71 -7.19 8.34 -36.67
CA VAL A 71 -8.29 7.76 -35.89
C VAL A 71 -8.09 8.05 -34.40
N SER A 72 -9.13 8.53 -33.72
CA SER A 72 -9.12 8.75 -32.27
C SER A 72 -9.41 7.45 -31.53
N VAL A 73 -8.48 7.01 -30.69
CA VAL A 73 -8.55 5.73 -29.97
C VAL A 73 -8.46 5.87 -28.45
N GLN A 74 -8.14 7.06 -27.94
CA GLN A 74 -8.06 7.31 -26.51
C GLN A 74 -9.37 6.99 -25.79
N GLY A 75 -9.26 6.22 -24.71
CA GLY A 75 -10.40 5.85 -23.87
C GLY A 75 -11.33 4.82 -24.51
N LEU A 76 -10.99 4.28 -25.69
CA LEU A 76 -11.69 3.16 -26.32
C LEU A 76 -11.05 1.85 -25.90
N THR A 77 -11.85 0.79 -25.89
CA THR A 77 -11.34 -0.58 -25.86
C THR A 77 -10.76 -0.98 -27.23
N PRO A 78 -9.89 -2.00 -27.30
CA PRO A 78 -9.38 -2.51 -28.58
C PRO A 78 -10.50 -2.93 -29.55
N GLY A 79 -11.59 -3.51 -29.03
CA GLY A 79 -12.75 -3.89 -29.86
C GLY A 79 -13.53 -2.69 -30.40
N GLU A 80 -13.70 -1.64 -29.61
CA GLU A 80 -14.33 -0.39 -30.05
C GLU A 80 -13.46 0.34 -31.07
N ALA A 81 -12.14 0.38 -30.85
CA ALA A 81 -11.18 0.93 -31.79
C ALA A 81 -11.22 0.18 -33.14
N ALA A 82 -11.31 -1.15 -33.11
CA ALA A 82 -11.45 -1.98 -34.32
C ALA A 82 -12.72 -1.62 -35.11
N SER A 83 -13.86 -1.57 -34.43
CA SER A 83 -15.16 -1.22 -35.04
C SER A 83 -15.14 0.18 -35.68
N LEU A 84 -14.43 1.12 -35.05
CA LEU A 84 -14.31 2.49 -35.54
C LEU A 84 -13.42 2.56 -36.80
N ILE A 85 -12.34 1.78 -36.86
CA ILE A 85 -11.48 1.66 -38.05
C ILE A 85 -12.26 0.98 -39.20
N GLU A 86 -13.03 -0.08 -38.92
CA GLU A 86 -13.90 -0.74 -39.92
C GLU A 86 -14.86 0.25 -40.56
N THR A 87 -15.54 1.06 -39.75
CA THR A 87 -16.50 2.07 -40.22
C THR A 87 -15.82 3.11 -41.11
N ARG A 88 -14.60 3.51 -40.79
CA ARG A 88 -13.82 4.46 -41.61
C ARG A 88 -13.39 3.86 -42.95
N LEU A 89 -12.97 2.59 -42.97
CA LEU A 89 -12.58 1.88 -44.19
C LEU A 89 -13.76 1.65 -45.13
N LEU A 90 -14.94 1.34 -44.58
CA LEU A 90 -16.21 1.22 -45.30
C LEU A 90 -16.65 2.57 -45.89
N THR A 91 -16.72 3.61 -45.06
CA THR A 91 -17.19 4.94 -45.48
C THR A 91 -16.27 5.59 -46.52
N GLY A 92 -14.96 5.33 -46.42
CA GLY A 92 -13.99 5.79 -47.41
C GLY A 92 -14.07 5.06 -48.77
N GLY A 93 -14.89 4.01 -48.88
CA GLY A 93 -15.03 3.21 -50.10
C GLY A 93 -13.80 2.37 -50.45
N PHE A 94 -12.91 2.15 -49.48
CA PHE A 94 -11.66 1.40 -49.71
C PHE A 94 -11.87 -0.12 -49.63
N LEU A 95 -12.79 -0.58 -48.77
CA LEU A 95 -13.12 -1.98 -48.56
C LEU A 95 -14.62 -2.16 -48.37
N LEU A 96 -15.18 -3.24 -48.93
CA LEU A 96 -16.62 -3.54 -48.89
C LEU A 96 -17.05 -4.27 -47.60
N HIS A 97 -16.17 -5.12 -47.06
CA HIS A 97 -16.38 -5.89 -45.82
C HIS A 97 -15.05 -6.03 -45.06
N PRO A 98 -14.48 -4.93 -44.53
CA PRO A 98 -13.27 -5.02 -43.72
C PRO A 98 -13.60 -5.68 -42.38
N HIS A 99 -12.79 -6.66 -41.99
CA HIS A 99 -12.75 -7.16 -40.62
C HIS A 99 -11.40 -6.76 -40.02
N VAL A 100 -11.43 -5.94 -38.98
CA VAL A 100 -10.24 -5.39 -38.34
C VAL A 100 -10.11 -5.98 -36.95
N THR A 101 -8.90 -6.41 -36.60
CA THR A 101 -8.54 -6.78 -35.23
C THR A 101 -7.50 -5.78 -34.75
N VAL A 102 -7.73 -5.19 -33.59
CA VAL A 102 -6.76 -4.35 -32.90
C VAL A 102 -6.30 -5.09 -31.66
N ALA A 103 -5.00 -5.38 -31.59
CA ALA A 103 -4.33 -5.86 -30.40
C ALA A 103 -3.41 -4.76 -29.85
N VAL A 104 -3.06 -4.84 -28.58
CA VAL A 104 -2.10 -3.92 -27.97
C VAL A 104 -0.83 -4.71 -27.66
N ASP A 105 0.27 -4.35 -28.30
CA ASP A 105 1.56 -5.02 -28.15
C ASP A 105 2.28 -4.53 -26.88
N GLN A 106 2.24 -3.23 -26.63
CA GLN A 106 2.89 -2.60 -25.49
C GLN A 106 2.02 -1.51 -24.90
N PHE A 107 1.70 -1.64 -23.61
CA PHE A 107 1.02 -0.58 -22.89
C PHE A 107 2.05 0.34 -22.22
N ALA A 108 2.45 1.41 -22.90
CA ALA A 108 3.38 2.38 -22.33
C ALA A 108 2.74 3.17 -21.18
N THR A 109 1.41 3.24 -21.13
CA THR A 109 0.66 4.00 -20.12
C THR A 109 0.37 3.19 -18.85
N GLN A 110 0.78 1.92 -18.78
CA GLN A 110 0.25 0.94 -17.84
C GLN A 110 1.34 0.31 -16.96
N SER A 111 2.14 1.17 -16.34
CA SER A 111 3.02 0.76 -15.26
C SER A 111 2.36 0.97 -13.91
N ILE A 112 2.56 0.03 -13.00
CA ILE A 112 2.31 0.19 -11.57
C ILE A 112 3.59 0.77 -10.96
N PHE A 113 3.50 1.91 -10.27
CA PHE A 113 4.66 2.54 -9.66
C PHE A 113 4.79 2.12 -8.21
N VAL A 114 5.94 1.58 -7.81
CA VAL A 114 6.26 1.25 -6.42
C VAL A 114 7.34 2.20 -5.93
N LEU A 115 6.99 3.04 -4.98
CA LEU A 115 7.82 4.13 -4.49
C LEU A 115 7.95 4.08 -2.96
N GLY A 116 9.01 4.70 -2.45
CA GLY A 116 9.23 4.89 -1.01
C GLY A 116 10.13 3.83 -0.39
N GLN A 117 9.81 3.39 0.84
CA GLN A 117 10.63 2.50 1.67
C GLN A 117 10.49 1.01 1.27
N VAL A 118 10.88 0.72 0.04
CA VAL A 118 11.03 -0.65 -0.49
C VAL A 118 12.49 -0.88 -0.87
N HIS A 119 12.93 -2.14 -0.92
CA HIS A 119 14.32 -2.44 -1.27
C HIS A 119 14.70 -1.99 -2.68
N THR A 120 13.77 -2.06 -3.63
CA THR A 120 13.99 -1.64 -5.01
C THR A 120 12.77 -0.89 -5.55
N PRO A 121 12.74 0.45 -5.45
CA PRO A 121 11.71 1.26 -6.08
C PRO A 121 11.70 1.01 -7.60
N MET A 122 10.54 0.71 -8.16
CA MET A 122 10.44 0.29 -9.55
C MET A 122 9.09 0.64 -10.19
N ALA A 123 9.08 0.69 -11.52
CA ALA A 123 7.87 0.71 -12.32
C ALA A 123 7.65 -0.70 -12.90
N LEU A 124 6.52 -1.31 -12.58
CA LEU A 124 6.15 -2.64 -13.04
C LEU A 124 5.16 -2.53 -14.21
N ALA A 125 5.60 -2.87 -15.41
CA ALA A 125 4.71 -3.03 -16.56
C ALA A 125 3.95 -4.36 -16.44
N SER A 126 2.67 -4.31 -16.07
CA SER A 126 1.81 -5.50 -15.97
C SER A 126 0.48 -5.18 -16.64
N PRO A 127 0.08 -5.89 -17.72
CA PRO A 127 -1.21 -5.67 -18.38
C PRO A 127 -2.39 -6.22 -17.55
N VAL A 128 -2.11 -7.05 -16.54
CA VAL A 128 -3.12 -7.65 -15.66
C VAL A 128 -2.98 -7.05 -14.25
N PRO A 129 -4.10 -6.81 -13.53
CA PRO A 129 -4.06 -6.39 -12.14
C PRO A 129 -3.26 -7.36 -11.28
N ARG A 130 -2.55 -6.83 -10.30
CA ARG A 130 -1.72 -7.60 -9.36
C ARG A 130 -2.18 -7.37 -7.94
N THR A 131 -1.85 -8.26 -7.02
CA THR A 131 -2.10 -8.01 -5.61
C THR A 131 -1.00 -7.11 -5.02
N VAL A 132 -1.32 -6.34 -3.99
CA VAL A 132 -0.31 -5.51 -3.29
C VAL A 132 0.90 -6.35 -2.81
N PRO A 133 0.70 -7.53 -2.17
CA PRO A 133 1.84 -8.38 -1.76
C PRO A 133 2.73 -8.81 -2.91
N GLU A 134 2.16 -9.18 -4.07
CA GLU A 134 2.94 -9.56 -5.26
C GLU A 134 3.82 -8.41 -5.75
N VAL A 135 3.27 -7.20 -5.79
CA VAL A 135 3.99 -6.00 -6.24
C VAL A 135 5.09 -5.62 -5.24
N LEU A 136 4.82 -5.69 -3.94
CA LEU A 136 5.83 -5.45 -2.91
C LEU A 136 6.94 -6.51 -2.94
N ALA A 137 6.60 -7.78 -3.16
CA ALA A 137 7.59 -8.86 -3.28
C ALA A 137 8.51 -8.66 -4.49
N GLN A 138 7.98 -8.21 -5.62
CA GLN A 138 8.78 -7.87 -6.81
C GLN A 138 9.70 -6.67 -6.58
N ALA A 139 9.28 -5.70 -5.77
CA ALA A 139 10.11 -4.58 -5.31
C ALA A 139 11.15 -4.98 -4.23
N GLY A 140 11.33 -6.29 -3.97
CA GLY A 140 12.26 -6.82 -2.98
C GLY A 140 11.75 -6.81 -1.55
N GLY A 141 10.47 -6.47 -1.32
CA GLY A 141 9.87 -6.32 0.00
C GLY A 141 10.03 -4.92 0.59
N LEU A 142 9.51 -4.76 1.81
CA LEU A 142 9.63 -3.53 2.59
C LEU A 142 11.00 -3.47 3.28
N THR A 143 11.58 -2.27 3.40
CA THR A 143 12.80 -2.06 4.21
C THR A 143 12.48 -2.11 5.71
N GLU A 144 13.50 -2.22 6.57
CA GLU A 144 13.33 -2.25 8.04
C GLU A 144 12.66 -0.98 8.62
N VAL A 145 12.84 0.17 7.96
CA VAL A 145 12.25 1.45 8.37
C VAL A 145 10.96 1.79 7.61
N ALA A 146 10.37 0.81 6.93
CA ALA A 146 9.13 1.00 6.18
C ALA A 146 7.91 1.04 7.11
N SER A 147 6.98 1.93 6.79
CA SER A 147 5.65 1.90 7.37
C SER A 147 4.92 0.63 6.92
N SER A 148 4.34 -0.08 7.87
CA SER A 148 3.41 -1.19 7.62
C SER A 148 2.09 -0.73 7.03
N ARG A 149 1.76 0.57 7.15
CA ARG A 149 0.67 1.21 6.41
C ARG A 149 1.17 1.68 5.05
N ILE A 150 0.69 1.03 3.99
CA ILE A 150 0.99 1.33 2.59
C ILE A 150 -0.19 2.07 1.97
N THR A 151 0.11 3.12 1.20
CA THR A 151 -0.89 3.92 0.51
C THR A 151 -0.89 3.59 -0.97
N ILE A 152 -2.07 3.41 -1.55
CA ILE A 152 -2.24 3.16 -2.97
C ILE A 152 -3.05 4.32 -3.53
N GLN A 153 -2.44 5.08 -4.40
CA GLN A 153 -3.11 6.14 -5.13
C GLN A 153 -3.55 5.61 -6.48
N ARG A 154 -4.88 5.54 -6.70
CA ARG A 154 -5.41 5.11 -7.99
C ARG A 154 -5.18 6.18 -9.07
N HIS A 155 -5.02 5.77 -10.32
CA HIS A 155 -4.82 6.65 -11.49
C HIS A 155 -5.74 7.90 -11.51
N ALA A 156 -5.23 9.01 -12.07
CA ALA A 156 -5.93 10.29 -12.26
C ALA A 156 -6.44 10.98 -10.97
N GLY A 157 -5.71 10.83 -9.85
CA GLY A 157 -6.10 11.44 -8.57
C GLY A 157 -7.32 10.78 -7.93
N GLY A 158 -7.51 9.49 -8.23
CA GLY A 158 -8.61 8.68 -7.71
C GLY A 158 -8.50 8.38 -6.21
N ALA A 159 -9.35 7.47 -5.75
CA ALA A 159 -9.42 7.07 -4.34
C ALA A 159 -8.06 6.64 -3.79
N LEU A 160 -7.76 7.11 -2.58
CA LEU A 160 -6.56 6.74 -1.83
C LEU A 160 -6.93 5.53 -0.97
N LEU A 161 -6.44 4.36 -1.37
CA LEU A 161 -6.64 3.11 -0.65
C LEU A 161 -5.49 2.90 0.33
N THR A 162 -5.78 2.21 1.43
CA THR A 162 -4.77 1.86 2.43
C THR A 162 -4.68 0.35 2.53
N TYR A 163 -3.47 -0.17 2.41
CA TYR A 163 -3.13 -1.57 2.65
C TYR A 163 -2.30 -1.67 3.92
N GLN A 164 -2.61 -2.65 4.77
CA GLN A 164 -1.92 -2.85 6.04
C GLN A 164 -1.10 -4.12 5.99
N ASN A 165 0.22 -3.98 5.83
CA ASN A 165 1.11 -5.13 5.94
C ASN A 165 1.11 -5.63 7.40
N THR A 166 0.79 -6.90 7.60
CA THR A 166 0.64 -7.51 8.92
C THR A 166 1.22 -8.92 8.91
N ASN A 167 1.78 -9.33 10.05
CA ASN A 167 2.30 -10.69 10.25
C ASN A 167 1.18 -11.68 10.64
N ASP A 168 -0.05 -11.21 10.80
CA ASP A 168 -1.23 -12.03 11.04
C ASP A 168 -1.70 -12.64 9.72
N ALA A 169 -1.56 -13.95 9.57
CA ALA A 169 -1.87 -14.66 8.33
C ALA A 169 -3.36 -14.51 7.93
N GLU A 170 -4.29 -14.52 8.88
CA GLU A 170 -5.71 -14.39 8.57
C GLU A 170 -6.03 -12.99 8.06
N LYS A 171 -5.51 -11.95 8.72
CA LYS A 171 -5.69 -10.57 8.26
C LYS A 171 -5.00 -10.31 6.92
N ALA A 172 -3.79 -10.84 6.73
CA ALA A 172 -3.04 -10.69 5.49
C ALA A 172 -3.78 -11.34 4.30
N LEU A 173 -4.30 -12.55 4.48
CA LEU A 173 -5.02 -13.28 3.42
C LEU A 173 -6.39 -12.66 3.10
N ASN A 174 -7.03 -11.99 4.07
CA ASN A 174 -8.29 -11.29 3.85
C ASN A 174 -8.12 -9.93 3.15
N GLN A 175 -6.92 -9.34 3.16
CA GLN A 175 -6.62 -8.08 2.48
C GLN A 175 -6.18 -8.31 1.03
N ASN A 176 -7.10 -8.76 0.19
CA ASN A 176 -6.83 -8.99 -1.23
C ASN A 176 -7.06 -7.72 -2.07
N ILE A 177 -6.26 -6.68 -1.82
CA ILE A 177 -6.34 -5.43 -2.60
C ILE A 177 -5.58 -5.62 -3.92
N LEU A 178 -6.30 -5.40 -5.02
CA LEU A 178 -5.73 -5.38 -6.37
C LEU A 178 -5.22 -3.98 -6.70
N VAL A 179 -4.05 -3.91 -7.31
CA VAL A 179 -3.44 -2.73 -7.91
C VAL A 179 -3.54 -2.84 -9.43
N TYR A 180 -3.94 -1.74 -10.03
CA TYR A 180 -4.19 -1.63 -11.46
C TYR A 180 -3.08 -0.83 -12.13
N PRO A 181 -2.88 -1.02 -13.44
CA PRO A 181 -1.91 -0.20 -14.15
C PRO A 181 -2.25 1.29 -14.07
N GLY A 182 -1.23 2.12 -13.82
CA GLY A 182 -1.40 3.54 -13.53
C GLY A 182 -1.56 3.87 -12.04
N ASP A 183 -1.69 2.86 -11.17
CA ASP A 183 -1.67 3.06 -9.72
C ASP A 183 -0.25 3.32 -9.21
N THR A 184 -0.18 4.11 -8.14
CA THR A 184 1.06 4.34 -7.39
C THR A 184 0.93 3.72 -6.01
N VAL A 185 1.74 2.70 -5.74
CA VAL A 185 1.94 2.09 -4.43
C VAL A 185 3.06 2.86 -3.73
N PHE A 186 2.70 3.61 -2.71
CA PHE A 186 3.62 4.44 -1.94
C PHE A 186 3.80 3.87 -0.53
N VAL A 187 5.04 3.54 -0.19
CA VAL A 187 5.43 3.07 1.13
C VAL A 187 6.14 4.20 1.88
N ALA A 188 5.46 4.78 2.86
CA ALA A 188 6.05 5.82 3.70
C ALA A 188 7.14 5.25 4.63
N ARG A 189 8.00 6.13 5.15
CA ARG A 189 8.89 5.78 6.26
C ARG A 189 8.06 5.62 7.54
N ALA A 190 8.35 4.58 8.31
CA ALA A 190 7.75 4.40 9.63
C ALA A 190 8.13 5.57 10.54
N ALA A 191 7.24 5.90 11.47
CA ALA A 191 7.61 6.73 12.60
C ALA A 191 8.71 6.02 13.39
N LEU A 192 9.71 6.77 13.88
CA LEU A 192 10.84 6.22 14.61
C LEU A 192 10.79 6.67 16.06
N VAL A 193 11.28 5.81 16.95
CA VAL A 193 11.70 6.19 18.31
C VAL A 193 13.18 5.86 18.46
N TYR A 194 13.87 6.59 19.33
CA TYR A 194 15.29 6.39 19.57
C TYR A 194 15.51 5.85 20.96
N VAL A 195 16.22 4.73 21.09
CA VAL A 195 16.63 4.18 22.39
C VAL A 195 18.14 4.30 22.49
N LEU A 196 18.60 5.06 23.48
CA LEU A 196 20.00 5.47 23.63
C LEU A 196 20.50 5.23 25.05
N GLY A 197 21.83 5.26 25.23
CA GLY A 197 22.47 5.08 26.54
C GLY A 197 22.92 3.65 26.79
N ASP A 198 22.79 3.18 28.03
CA ASP A 198 23.31 1.88 28.49
C ASP A 198 22.35 0.72 28.22
N VAL A 199 22.15 0.43 26.94
CA VAL A 199 21.32 -0.67 26.41
C VAL A 199 22.15 -1.55 25.49
N ASP A 200 21.69 -2.79 25.24
CA ASP A 200 22.42 -3.75 24.39
C ASP A 200 22.61 -3.21 22.96
N LYS A 201 21.56 -2.65 22.37
CA LYS A 201 21.55 -2.10 21.02
C LYS A 201 20.99 -0.67 21.01
N PRO A 202 21.83 0.35 21.22
CA PRO A 202 21.38 1.73 21.08
C PRO A 202 21.12 2.04 19.59
N GLY A 203 19.99 2.68 19.27
CA GLY A 203 19.61 2.92 17.89
C GLY A 203 18.21 3.51 17.70
N ALA A 204 17.80 3.64 16.44
CA ALA A 204 16.45 4.01 16.05
C ALA A 204 15.61 2.75 15.79
N TYR A 205 14.35 2.78 16.22
CA TYR A 205 13.42 1.66 16.15
C TYR A 205 12.13 2.12 15.48
N ALA A 206 11.69 1.36 14.47
CA ALA A 206 10.46 1.64 13.76
C ALA A 206 9.24 1.34 14.64
N MET A 207 8.30 2.27 14.64
CA MET A 207 6.97 2.09 15.23
C MET A 207 6.12 1.28 14.24
N THR A 208 6.32 -0.04 14.21
CA THR A 208 5.53 -0.93 13.36
C THR A 208 4.19 -1.23 14.04
N ASP A 209 3.10 -0.87 13.39
CA ASP A 209 1.77 -0.65 13.96
C ASP A 209 0.92 -1.92 14.23
N ASN A 210 1.51 -3.08 14.50
CA ASN A 210 0.72 -4.30 14.73
C ASN A 210 -0.29 -4.19 15.91
N HIS A 211 -0.04 -3.29 16.87
CA HIS A 211 -0.92 -3.05 18.03
C HIS A 211 -1.19 -1.56 18.34
N GLY A 212 -0.91 -0.65 17.41
CA GLY A 212 -1.39 0.74 17.48
C GLY A 212 -0.57 1.75 18.28
N THR A 213 0.44 1.35 19.05
CA THR A 213 1.40 2.26 19.71
C THR A 213 2.61 1.47 20.19
N LEU A 214 3.82 2.01 20.04
CA LEU A 214 5.03 1.45 20.64
C LEU A 214 5.20 2.01 22.05
N THR A 215 5.37 1.17 23.07
CA THR A 215 5.58 1.65 24.44
C THR A 215 7.05 1.80 24.83
N ALA A 216 7.32 2.47 25.95
CA ALA A 216 8.67 2.66 26.45
C ALA A 216 9.34 1.33 26.84
N LEU A 217 8.60 0.39 27.45
CA LEU A 217 9.14 -0.93 27.74
C LEU A 217 9.37 -1.75 26.47
N GLU A 218 8.46 -1.70 25.50
CA GLU A 218 8.63 -2.39 24.22
C GLU A 218 9.82 -1.84 23.42
N ALA A 219 10.01 -0.53 23.40
CA ALA A 219 11.19 0.06 22.78
C ALA A 219 12.48 -0.42 23.47
N LEU A 220 12.49 -0.51 24.80
CA LEU A 220 13.62 -1.07 25.55
C LEU A 220 13.85 -2.54 25.21
N THR A 221 12.80 -3.35 25.01
CA THR A 221 12.97 -4.76 24.64
C THR A 221 13.52 -4.92 23.22
N PHE A 222 13.10 -4.09 22.27
CA PHE A 222 13.69 -4.05 20.92
C PHE A 222 15.16 -3.65 20.95
N ALA A 223 15.55 -2.79 21.89
CA ALA A 223 16.94 -2.45 22.16
C ALA A 223 17.75 -3.54 22.88
N GLY A 224 17.18 -4.73 23.09
CA GLY A 224 17.84 -5.86 23.76
C GLY A 224 17.87 -5.76 25.29
N GLY A 225 17.18 -4.77 25.86
CA GLY A 225 17.15 -4.52 27.30
C GLY A 225 18.27 -3.60 27.79
N ALA A 226 18.15 -3.19 29.06
CA ALA A 226 19.17 -2.39 29.73
C ALA A 226 20.28 -3.28 30.31
N HIS A 227 21.53 -2.82 30.24
CA HIS A 227 22.65 -3.52 30.87
C HIS A 227 22.53 -3.55 32.40
N PRO A 228 23.23 -4.46 33.10
CA PRO A 228 23.29 -4.47 34.56
C PRO A 228 23.87 -3.18 35.18
N THR A 229 24.66 -2.45 34.39
CA THR A 229 25.27 -1.16 34.76
C THR A 229 24.38 0.05 34.47
N ALA A 230 23.14 -0.17 34.00
CA ALA A 230 22.20 0.88 33.66
C ALA A 230 21.38 1.32 34.89
N SER A 231 20.76 2.50 34.82
CA SER A 231 19.80 3.01 35.79
C SER A 231 18.44 3.24 35.13
N PRO A 232 17.69 2.17 34.82
CA PRO A 232 16.38 2.28 34.18
C PRO A 232 15.36 3.07 35.02
N ALA A 233 15.59 3.20 36.33
CA ALA A 233 14.79 4.03 37.23
C ALA A 233 14.93 5.55 37.02
N HIS A 234 16.00 5.99 36.33
CA HIS A 234 16.29 7.40 36.04
C HIS A 234 16.32 7.67 34.53
N THR A 235 15.47 6.96 33.78
CA THR A 235 15.42 7.10 32.33
C THR A 235 14.88 8.48 31.95
N THR A 236 15.46 9.09 30.93
CA THR A 236 15.02 10.40 30.43
C THR A 236 14.25 10.20 29.13
N LEU A 237 12.98 10.63 29.10
CA LEU A 237 12.18 10.74 27.89
C LEU A 237 12.29 12.17 27.35
N VAL A 238 12.79 12.29 26.12
CA VAL A 238 12.78 13.55 25.37
C VAL A 238 11.70 13.47 24.31
N ARG A 239 10.70 14.35 24.40
CA ARG A 239 9.57 14.42 23.46
C ARG A 239 9.47 15.79 22.84
N LYS A 240 9.21 15.86 21.53
CA LYS A 240 8.99 17.14 20.85
C LYS A 240 7.57 17.65 21.14
N THR A 241 7.46 18.88 21.65
CA THR A 241 6.17 19.53 21.89
C THR A 241 5.60 20.13 20.61
N ALA A 242 4.30 20.47 20.63
CA ALA A 242 3.60 21.07 19.50
C ALA A 242 4.26 22.38 19.01
N ASP A 243 4.91 23.13 19.90
CA ASP A 243 5.64 24.36 19.59
C ASP A 243 7.03 24.11 18.94
N GLY A 244 7.38 22.84 18.70
CA GLY A 244 8.64 22.42 18.11
C GLY A 244 9.83 22.36 19.08
N GLN A 245 9.60 22.66 20.37
CA GLN A 245 10.61 22.54 21.43
C GLN A 245 10.69 21.10 21.95
N HIS A 246 11.72 20.77 22.74
CA HIS A 246 11.84 19.46 23.38
C HIS A 246 11.48 19.55 24.87
N SER A 247 10.53 18.74 25.31
CA SER A 247 10.25 18.47 26.72
C SER A 247 11.11 17.31 27.20
N THR A 248 11.62 17.41 28.42
CA THR A 248 12.43 16.36 29.06
C THR A 248 11.74 15.91 30.33
N THR A 249 11.31 14.66 30.37
CA THR A 249 10.60 14.06 31.51
C THR A 249 11.41 12.90 32.06
N LEU A 250 11.62 12.89 33.38
CA LEU A 250 12.22 11.75 34.05
C LEU A 250 11.15 10.67 34.26
N ILE A 251 11.42 9.46 33.79
CA ILE A 251 10.53 8.31 33.87
C ILE A 251 11.25 7.08 34.44
N SER A 252 10.50 6.16 35.04
CA SER A 252 11.06 4.96 35.65
C SER A 252 10.62 3.69 34.92
N LEU A 253 11.47 3.22 34.00
CA LEU A 253 11.24 1.95 33.30
C LEU A 253 11.23 0.75 34.27
N ASP A 254 11.97 0.85 35.39
CA ASP A 254 11.94 -0.20 36.41
C ASP A 254 10.64 -0.23 37.20
N ALA A 255 10.04 0.93 37.50
CA ALA A 255 8.73 1.01 38.14
C ALA A 255 7.63 0.47 37.21
N MET A 256 7.69 0.81 35.91
CA MET A 256 6.77 0.31 34.89
C MET A 256 6.86 -1.21 34.74
N ARG A 257 8.07 -1.75 34.62
CA ARG A 257 8.30 -3.21 34.56
C ARG A 257 7.76 -3.94 35.79
N LYS A 258 7.81 -3.31 36.97
CA LYS A 258 7.27 -3.85 38.23
C LYS A 258 5.77 -3.61 38.41
N GLY A 259 5.09 -2.99 37.43
CA GLY A 259 3.67 -2.67 37.49
C GLY A 259 3.30 -1.59 38.50
N LYS A 260 4.27 -0.80 38.99
CA LYS A 260 4.03 0.32 39.91
C LYS A 260 3.57 1.58 39.19
N GLU A 261 3.96 1.72 37.93
CA GLU A 261 3.56 2.79 37.03
C GLU A 261 3.03 2.18 35.72
N PRO A 262 2.06 2.82 35.04
CA PRO A 262 1.63 2.37 33.72
C PRO A 262 2.74 2.59 32.68
N ASP A 263 2.80 1.71 31.67
CA ASP A 263 3.73 1.88 30.56
C ASP A 263 3.32 3.09 29.69
N ILE A 264 4.32 3.80 29.18
CA ILE A 264 4.12 5.05 28.46
C ILE A 264 4.10 4.77 26.96
N PRO A 265 3.04 5.16 26.22
CA PRO A 265 3.07 5.13 24.76
C PRO A 265 4.02 6.20 24.25
N LEU A 266 4.92 5.80 23.36
CA LEU A 266 5.85 6.69 22.69
C LEU A 266 5.21 7.34 21.46
N GLU A 267 5.70 8.52 21.14
CA GLU A 267 5.35 9.30 19.96
C GLU A 267 6.50 9.27 18.94
N SER A 268 6.20 9.68 17.71
CA SER A 268 7.23 9.84 16.68
C SER A 268 8.33 10.79 17.15
N ASP A 269 9.57 10.42 16.90
CA ASP A 269 10.78 11.15 17.27
C ASP A 269 11.06 11.26 18.78
N ASP A 270 10.37 10.48 19.60
CA ASP A 270 10.72 10.35 21.01
C ASP A 270 12.11 9.73 21.19
N ILE A 271 12.84 10.22 22.19
CA ILE A 271 14.14 9.67 22.58
C ILE A 271 14.05 9.16 24.00
N LEU A 272 14.31 7.86 24.17
CA LEU A 272 14.42 7.17 25.43
C LEU A 272 15.90 6.99 25.78
N TYR A 273 16.41 7.82 26.68
CA TYR A 273 17.81 7.76 27.13
C TYR A 273 17.93 7.05 28.48
N VAL A 274 18.59 5.89 28.49
CA VAL A 274 18.83 5.07 29.68
C VAL A 274 20.24 5.36 30.22
N PRO A 275 20.40 6.00 31.39
CA PRO A 275 21.72 6.36 31.91
C PRO A 275 22.43 5.16 32.59
N PHE A 276 23.74 5.29 32.85
CA PHE A 276 24.54 4.36 33.66
C PHE A 276 24.34 4.59 35.18
N SER A 277 24.40 3.57 36.03
CA SER A 277 24.07 3.64 37.47
C SER A 277 25.07 4.40 38.33
N ASN A 278 26.37 4.36 38.03
CA ASN A 278 27.42 4.71 39.01
C ASN A 278 28.48 5.72 38.54
N TRP A 279 28.27 6.43 37.43
CA TRP A 279 29.20 7.49 37.04
C TRP A 279 28.75 8.85 37.58
N ARG A 280 29.58 9.47 38.42
CA ARG A 280 29.34 10.79 38.99
C ARG A 280 29.18 11.82 37.86
N ASN A 281 27.93 12.25 37.66
CA ASN A 281 27.51 13.55 37.12
C ASN A 281 28.17 14.02 35.81
N VAL A 282 28.19 13.19 34.78
CA VAL A 282 28.02 13.75 33.44
C VAL A 282 26.59 13.40 33.08
N ALA A 283 25.65 14.20 33.57
CA ALA A 283 24.34 14.20 32.94
C ALA A 283 24.59 14.56 31.48
N VAL A 284 24.36 13.63 30.56
CA VAL A 284 24.30 13.97 29.15
C VAL A 284 23.11 14.92 29.05
N GLY A 285 23.39 16.21 29.03
CA GLY A 285 22.35 17.23 28.91
C GLY A 285 21.59 17.01 27.62
N LEU A 286 20.39 17.60 27.53
CA LEU A 286 19.54 17.56 26.34
C LEU A 286 20.30 17.75 25.01
N PRO A 287 21.29 18.69 24.87
CA PRO A 287 22.07 18.81 23.64
C PRO A 287 22.86 17.54 23.26
N GLY A 288 23.42 16.84 24.25
CA GLY A 288 24.16 15.60 24.02
C GLY A 288 23.27 14.40 23.70
N ILE A 289 22.05 14.38 24.22
CA ILE A 289 21.04 13.36 23.86
C ILE A 289 20.58 13.57 22.42
N LEU A 290 20.25 14.81 22.05
CA LEU A 290 19.84 15.17 20.69
C LEU A 290 20.94 14.91 19.65
N ALA A 291 22.20 15.17 19.98
CA ALA A 291 23.33 14.88 19.09
C ALA A 291 23.50 13.36 18.82
N GLN A 292 23.31 12.53 19.85
CA GLN A 292 23.33 11.07 19.70
C GLN A 292 22.14 10.55 18.89
N ALA A 293 20.94 11.10 19.12
CA ALA A 293 19.75 10.74 18.34
C ALA A 293 19.90 11.12 16.87
N GLY A 294 20.41 12.31 16.57
CA GLY A 294 20.69 12.73 15.19
C GLY A 294 21.71 11.82 14.49
N SER A 295 22.71 11.32 15.23
CA SER A 295 23.67 10.34 14.71
C SER A 295 23.00 8.99 14.44
N ALA A 296 22.17 8.50 15.36
CA ALA A 296 21.42 7.24 15.22
C ALA A 296 20.43 7.28 14.04
N ALA A 297 19.82 8.44 13.77
CA ALA A 297 18.92 8.64 12.65
C ALA A 297 19.60 8.47 11.28
N ILE A 298 20.90 8.77 11.19
CA ILE A 298 21.72 8.60 9.97
C ILE A 298 22.03 7.11 9.75
N TYR A 299 22.34 6.37 10.82
CA TYR A 299 22.64 4.94 10.72
C TYR A 299 21.43 4.06 10.39
N ALA A 300 20.21 4.52 10.69
CA ALA A 300 18.97 3.82 10.33
C ALA A 300 18.60 3.90 8.83
N VAL A 301 19.47 4.46 7.98
CA VAL A 301 19.21 4.71 6.55
C VAL A 301 20.01 3.75 5.64
N HIS A 302 20.80 2.82 6.19
CA HIS A 302 21.62 1.88 5.41
C HIS A 302 21.31 0.43 5.74
#